data_AF-A0A4R6M5Y0-F1
#
_entry.id   AF-A0A4R6M5Y0-F1
#
_cell.length_a   1.000
_cell.length_b   1.000
_cell.length_c   1.000
_cell.angle_alpha   90.00
_cell.angle_beta   90.00
_cell.angle_gamma   90.00
#
_symmetry.space_group_name_H-M   'P 1'
#
loop_
_entity.id
_entity.type
_entity.pdbx_description
1 polymer ?
#
loop_
_entity_poly.entity_id
_entity_poly.type
_entity_poly.pdbx_seq_one_letter_code
_entity_poly.pdbx_strand_id
1 'polypeptide(L)'
;MKKTILLFLAIVAATITSCNQQTLESYNNTIVLAHKELLNINDNFYKEAASHAGNPESKDLLINLIKETKIKINEGKKPVEALVPFTDHGLRRTILEMYSSTEDAMDLYAVNVDLITEKGNEEKTAKLFRENISKFTELDQLIKDLQVQYAYYNNGKLR
;
A
#
# COMPACT_ATOMS: atom_id res chain seq x y z
N MET A 1 -15.40 -52.69 4.14
CA MET A 1 -14.42 -51.59 4.21
C MET A 1 -14.41 -50.62 3.01
N LYS A 2 -15.22 -50.80 1.95
CA LYS A 2 -15.24 -49.86 0.80
C LYS A 2 -16.32 -48.76 0.86
N LYS A 3 -17.37 -48.92 1.69
CA LYS A 3 -18.52 -47.97 1.75
C LYS A 3 -18.31 -46.80 2.71
N THR A 4 -17.51 -46.98 3.77
CA THR A 4 -17.20 -45.92 4.75
C THR A 4 -16.16 -44.91 4.23
N ILE A 5 -15.29 -45.31 3.30
CA ILE A 5 -14.27 -44.43 2.70
C ILE A 5 -14.90 -43.42 1.73
N LEU A 6 -15.94 -43.83 0.97
CA LEU A 6 -16.64 -42.93 0.05
C LEU A 6 -17.44 -41.83 0.76
N LEU A 7 -17.98 -42.13 1.95
CA LEU A 7 -18.74 -41.15 2.74
C LEU A 7 -17.83 -40.07 3.32
N PHE A 8 -16.58 -40.42 3.68
CA PHE A 8 -15.59 -39.46 4.17
C PHE A 8 -15.07 -38.54 3.05
N LEU A 9 -14.92 -39.05 1.82
CA LEU A 9 -14.53 -38.25 0.66
C LEU A 9 -15.61 -37.24 0.23
N ALA A 10 -16.89 -37.56 0.41
CA ALA A 10 -17.99 -36.65 0.09
C ALA A 10 -18.13 -35.49 1.09
N ILE A 11 -17.74 -35.70 2.36
CA ILE A 11 -17.85 -34.66 3.41
C ILE A 11 -16.66 -33.69 3.35
N VAL A 12 -15.47 -34.15 2.97
CA VAL A 12 -14.28 -33.28 2.79
C VAL A 12 -14.40 -32.41 1.53
N ALA A 13 -15.14 -32.86 0.50
CA ALA A 13 -15.38 -32.06 -0.70
C ALA A 13 -16.36 -30.88 -0.47
N ALA A 14 -17.16 -30.91 0.60
CA ALA A 14 -18.17 -29.90 0.89
C ALA A 14 -17.65 -28.75 1.79
N THR A 15 -16.45 -28.85 2.37
CA THR A 15 -15.90 -27.82 3.29
C THR A 15 -14.92 -26.85 2.64
N ILE A 16 -14.74 -26.88 1.31
CA ILE A 16 -13.77 -26.01 0.59
C ILE A 16 -14.50 -24.96 -0.30
N THR A 17 -15.83 -24.89 -0.29
CA THR A 17 -16.59 -23.97 -1.17
C THR A 17 -16.90 -22.60 -0.57
N SER A 18 -16.34 -22.22 0.58
CA SER A 18 -16.22 -20.78 0.91
C SER A 18 -14.94 -20.20 0.30
N CYS A 19 -14.76 -20.39 -1.01
CA CYS A 19 -13.95 -19.44 -1.77
C CYS A 19 -14.65 -18.09 -1.59
N ASN A 20 -13.96 -17.11 -1.01
CA ASN A 20 -14.38 -15.70 -1.09
C ASN A 20 -14.51 -15.37 -2.58
N GLN A 21 -15.69 -15.53 -3.15
CA GLN A 21 -15.97 -15.12 -4.52
C GLN A 21 -15.88 -13.60 -4.53
N GLN A 22 -14.78 -13.10 -5.06
CA GLN A 22 -14.55 -11.67 -5.23
C GLN A 22 -15.66 -11.09 -6.12
N THR A 23 -16.42 -10.13 -5.59
CA THR A 23 -17.42 -9.37 -6.33
C THR A 23 -16.82 -8.04 -6.79
N LEU A 24 -17.50 -7.34 -7.72
CA LEU A 24 -17.12 -5.96 -8.09
C LEU A 24 -17.11 -5.04 -6.86
N GLU A 25 -18.06 -5.22 -5.95
CA GLU A 25 -18.14 -4.45 -4.71
C GLU A 25 -16.98 -4.77 -3.77
N SER A 26 -16.69 -6.05 -3.52
CA SER A 26 -15.59 -6.42 -2.62
C SER A 26 -14.24 -5.97 -3.18
N TYR A 27 -14.04 -6.09 -4.50
CA TYR A 27 -12.85 -5.59 -5.19
C TYR A 27 -12.68 -4.07 -4.99
N ASN A 28 -13.72 -3.29 -5.30
CA ASN A 28 -13.66 -1.84 -5.19
C ASN A 28 -13.43 -1.39 -3.73
N ASN A 29 -14.10 -2.04 -2.78
CA ASN A 29 -13.91 -1.75 -1.36
C ASN A 29 -12.46 -2.02 -0.92
N THR A 30 -11.87 -3.14 -1.34
CA THR A 30 -10.46 -3.43 -1.04
C THR A 30 -9.52 -2.37 -1.64
N ILE A 31 -9.74 -1.95 -2.89
CA ILE A 31 -8.92 -0.90 -3.53
C ILE A 31 -9.04 0.43 -2.78
N VAL A 32 -10.27 0.88 -2.48
CA VAL A 32 -10.52 2.16 -1.79
C VAL A 32 -9.90 2.15 -0.39
N LEU A 33 -10.08 1.07 0.36
CA LEU A 33 -9.51 0.92 1.70
C LEU A 33 -7.98 0.92 1.65
N ALA A 34 -7.37 0.14 0.76
CA ALA A 34 -5.92 0.10 0.59
C ALA A 34 -5.35 1.46 0.19
N HIS A 35 -6.00 2.16 -0.75
CA HIS A 35 -5.58 3.51 -1.14
C HIS A 35 -5.60 4.47 0.05
N LYS A 36 -6.71 4.50 0.80
CA LYS A 36 -6.86 5.34 1.99
C LYS A 36 -5.84 5.00 3.07
N GLU A 37 -5.58 3.72 3.31
CA GLU A 37 -4.58 3.27 4.28
C GLU A 37 -3.18 3.70 3.87
N LEU A 38 -2.82 3.59 2.59
CA LEU A 38 -1.52 4.04 2.09
C LEU A 38 -1.33 5.55 2.22
N LEU A 39 -2.37 6.35 1.94
CA LEU A 39 -2.36 7.80 2.20
C LEU A 39 -2.09 8.08 3.68
N ASN A 40 -2.79 7.41 4.60
CA ASN A 40 -2.59 7.59 6.03
C ASN A 40 -1.19 7.15 6.50
N ILE A 41 -0.67 6.04 5.97
CA ILE A 41 0.69 5.57 6.29
C ILE A 41 1.72 6.63 5.91
N ASN A 42 1.58 7.17 4.70
CA ASN A 42 2.49 8.17 4.15
C ASN A 42 2.42 9.51 4.92
N ASP A 43 1.21 9.99 5.21
CA ASP A 43 1.00 11.22 5.97
C ASP A 43 1.59 11.12 7.39
N ASN A 44 1.37 10.00 8.08
CA ASN A 44 1.94 9.77 9.41
C ASN A 44 3.47 9.72 9.37
N PHE A 45 4.04 9.03 8.38
CA PHE A 45 5.48 8.99 8.20
C PHE A 45 6.07 10.40 8.05
N TYR A 46 5.57 11.22 7.13
CA TYR A 46 6.16 12.55 6.90
C TYR A 46 5.96 13.50 8.08
N LYS A 47 4.82 13.40 8.77
CA LYS A 47 4.56 14.19 9.98
C LYS A 47 5.58 13.89 11.08
N GLU A 48 5.92 12.62 11.29
CA GLU A 48 6.90 12.21 12.29
C GLU A 48 8.34 12.47 11.82
N ALA A 49 8.66 12.13 10.57
CA ALA A 49 9.99 12.28 9.99
C ALA A 49 10.47 13.74 9.96
N ALA A 50 9.55 14.70 9.79
CA ALA A 50 9.88 16.12 9.83
C ALA A 50 10.51 16.55 11.17
N SER A 51 10.17 15.89 12.29
CA SER A 51 10.73 16.18 13.62
C SER A 51 12.17 15.68 13.80
N HIS A 52 12.66 14.83 12.89
CA HIS A 52 13.99 14.23 12.92
C HIS A 52 14.99 14.97 12.01
N ALA A 53 14.51 15.82 11.10
CA ALA A 53 15.35 16.57 10.19
C ALA A 53 16.27 17.54 10.96
N GLY A 54 17.57 17.48 10.67
CA GLY A 54 18.58 18.32 11.34
C GLY A 54 18.78 18.00 12.83
N ASN A 55 18.29 16.86 13.31
CA ASN A 55 18.44 16.41 14.68
C ASN A 55 19.26 15.10 14.78
N PRO A 56 20.60 15.17 14.98
CA PRO A 56 21.48 14.00 14.98
C PRO A 56 21.12 12.96 16.05
N GLU A 57 20.59 13.41 17.19
CA GLU A 57 20.20 12.53 18.31
C GLU A 57 18.98 11.66 17.97
N SER A 58 18.24 12.01 16.92
CA SER A 58 17.04 11.29 16.49
C SER A 58 17.29 10.23 15.43
N LYS A 59 18.54 9.97 15.04
CA LYS A 59 18.90 8.99 14.00
C LYS A 59 18.25 7.62 14.21
N ASP A 60 18.38 7.05 15.40
CA ASP A 60 17.82 5.73 15.69
C ASP A 60 16.28 5.74 15.69
N LEU A 61 15.67 6.85 16.09
CA LEU A 61 14.21 7.03 16.03
C LEU A 61 13.72 7.07 14.58
N LEU A 62 14.40 7.80 13.70
CA LEU A 62 14.08 7.83 12.27
C LEU A 62 14.26 6.45 11.62
N ILE A 63 15.32 5.71 11.97
CA ILE A 63 15.51 4.32 11.48
C ILE A 63 14.34 3.43 11.89
N ASN A 64 13.89 3.54 13.14
CA ASN A 64 12.77 2.74 13.63
C ASN A 64 11.45 3.14 12.95
N LEU A 65 11.19 4.43 12.79
CA LEU A 65 10.04 4.95 12.05
C LEU A 65 10.00 4.40 10.61
N ILE A 66 11.14 4.40 9.91
CA ILE A 66 11.27 3.85 8.55
C ILE A 66 10.91 2.35 8.56
N LYS A 67 11.48 1.56 9.48
CA LYS A 67 11.20 0.11 9.59
C LYS A 67 9.73 -0.17 9.87
N GLU A 68 9.13 0.54 10.83
CA GLU A 68 7.72 0.39 11.17
C GLU A 68 6.82 0.76 9.99
N THR A 69 7.18 1.82 9.25
CA THR A 69 6.45 2.24 8.05
C THR A 69 6.54 1.18 6.97
N LYS A 70 7.73 0.59 6.72
CA LYS A 70 7.89 -0.53 5.77
C LYS A 70 7.03 -1.74 6.13
N ILE A 71 6.87 -2.06 7.42
CA ILE A 71 5.98 -3.14 7.86
C ILE A 71 4.54 -2.82 7.47
N LYS A 72 4.05 -1.61 7.79
CA LYS A 72 2.70 -1.16 7.46
C LYS A 72 2.43 -1.16 5.96
N ILE A 73 3.39 -0.70 5.14
CA ILE A 73 3.32 -0.74 3.67
C ILE A 73 3.17 -2.20 3.20
N ASN A 74 4.03 -3.09 3.67
CA ASN A 74 4.02 -4.50 3.27
C ASN A 74 2.74 -5.23 3.71
N GLU A 75 2.19 -4.89 4.87
CA GLU A 75 0.92 -5.44 5.34
C GLU A 75 -0.27 -4.92 4.55
N GLY A 76 -0.35 -3.60 4.32
CA GLY A 76 -1.42 -2.96 3.55
C GLY A 76 -1.45 -3.36 2.07
N LYS A 77 -0.30 -3.79 1.52
CA LYS A 77 -0.19 -4.26 0.13
C LYS A 77 -0.84 -5.65 -0.09
N LYS A 78 -0.80 -6.54 0.89
CA LYS A 78 -1.24 -7.95 0.76
C LYS A 78 -2.68 -8.12 0.28
N PRO A 79 -3.68 -7.37 0.79
CA PRO A 79 -5.05 -7.48 0.29
C PRO A 79 -5.16 -7.16 -1.21
N VAL A 80 -4.40 -6.18 -1.70
CA VAL A 80 -4.39 -5.78 -3.11
C VAL A 80 -3.70 -6.83 -3.99
N GLU A 81 -2.61 -7.42 -3.51
CA GLU A 81 -1.93 -8.52 -4.19
C GLU A 81 -2.84 -9.73 -4.39
N ALA A 82 -3.70 -10.02 -3.42
CA ALA A 82 -4.66 -11.11 -3.49
C ALA A 82 -5.84 -10.86 -4.44
N LEU A 83 -6.07 -9.61 -4.89
CA LEU A 83 -7.14 -9.31 -5.83
C LEU A 83 -6.86 -9.87 -7.23
N VAL A 84 -7.90 -10.38 -7.86
CA VAL A 84 -7.90 -10.70 -9.30
C VAL A 84 -8.52 -9.52 -10.06
N PRO A 85 -7.82 -8.83 -10.97
CA PRO A 85 -8.37 -7.64 -11.63
C PRO A 85 -9.57 -7.98 -12.55
N PHE A 86 -10.60 -7.12 -12.55
CA PHE A 86 -11.76 -7.18 -13.44
C PHE A 86 -11.92 -5.84 -14.16
N THR A 87 -11.63 -5.77 -15.46
CA THR A 87 -11.81 -4.56 -16.30
C THR A 87 -11.47 -3.28 -15.52
N ASP A 88 -10.33 -3.29 -14.84
CA ASP A 88 -9.99 -2.32 -13.79
C ASP A 88 -9.17 -1.15 -14.34
N HIS A 89 -8.90 -1.15 -15.65
CA HIS A 89 -8.09 -0.15 -16.35
C HIS A 89 -6.68 0.00 -15.77
N GLY A 90 -6.17 -1.02 -15.07
CA GLY A 90 -4.87 -0.98 -14.40
C GLY A 90 -4.90 -0.41 -12.99
N LEU A 91 -6.08 -0.15 -12.41
CA LEU A 91 -6.24 0.38 -11.06
C LEU A 91 -5.48 -0.44 -10.00
N ARG A 92 -5.60 -1.78 -10.00
CA ARG A 92 -4.84 -2.64 -9.07
C ARG A 92 -3.34 -2.46 -9.27
N ARG A 93 -2.89 -2.44 -10.53
CA ARG A 93 -1.47 -2.28 -10.87
C ARG A 93 -0.93 -0.95 -10.33
N THR A 94 -1.65 0.15 -10.54
CA THR A 94 -1.23 1.48 -10.08
C THR A 94 -1.22 1.59 -8.56
N ILE A 95 -2.18 0.98 -7.86
CA ILE A 95 -2.14 0.89 -6.39
C ILE A 95 -0.89 0.16 -5.91
N LEU A 96 -0.58 -1.00 -6.51
CA LEU A 96 0.63 -1.77 -6.17
C LEU A 96 1.91 -0.99 -6.50
N GLU A 97 1.90 -0.22 -7.58
CA GLU A 97 3.00 0.69 -7.96
C GLU A 97 3.19 1.80 -6.93
N MET A 98 2.11 2.35 -6.37
CA MET A 98 2.16 3.32 -5.28
C MET A 98 2.73 2.71 -4.00
N TYR A 99 2.34 1.49 -3.64
CA TYR A 99 2.96 0.75 -2.53
C TYR A 99 4.46 0.56 -2.75
N SER A 100 4.87 0.04 -3.91
CA SER A 100 6.28 -0.18 -4.24
C SER A 100 7.06 1.13 -4.25
N SER A 101 6.52 2.21 -4.81
CA SER A 101 7.19 3.51 -4.78
C SER A 101 7.35 4.07 -3.38
N THR A 102 6.40 3.81 -2.48
CA THR A 102 6.48 4.24 -1.08
C THR A 102 7.53 3.42 -0.32
N GLU A 103 7.63 2.12 -0.62
CA GLU A 103 8.68 1.25 -0.08
C GLU A 103 10.08 1.68 -0.55
N ASP A 104 10.25 1.96 -1.84
CA ASP A 104 11.51 2.45 -2.41
C ASP A 104 11.95 3.77 -1.75
N ALA A 105 10.99 4.65 -1.46
CA ALA A 105 11.25 5.89 -0.74
C ALA A 105 11.76 5.61 0.69
N MET A 106 11.19 4.64 1.40
CA MET A 106 11.67 4.23 2.72
C MET A 106 13.11 3.72 2.68
N ASP A 107 13.46 2.92 1.66
CA ASP A 107 14.83 2.43 1.48
C ASP A 107 15.80 3.56 1.16
N LEU A 108 15.39 4.50 0.31
CA LEU A 108 16.17 5.70 0.02
C LEU A 108 16.41 6.54 1.29
N TYR A 109 15.40 6.71 2.15
CA TYR A 109 15.55 7.44 3.42
C TYR A 109 16.44 6.70 4.42
N ALA A 110 16.38 5.36 4.45
CA ALA A 110 17.26 4.57 5.30
C ALA A 110 18.74 4.78 4.92
N VAL A 111 19.05 4.79 3.62
CA VAL A 111 20.41 5.03 3.11
C VAL A 111 20.86 6.47 3.39
N ASN A 112 19.93 7.42 3.41
CA ASN A 112 20.23 8.85 3.62
C ASN A 112 19.95 9.34 5.05
N VAL A 113 19.81 8.44 6.03
CA VAL A 113 19.42 8.82 7.40
C VAL A 113 20.41 9.79 8.05
N ASP A 114 21.70 9.63 7.75
CA ASP A 114 22.75 10.53 8.24
C ASP A 114 22.59 11.93 7.65
N LEU A 115 22.32 12.03 6.35
CA LEU A 115 22.04 13.30 5.68
C LEU A 115 20.78 13.97 6.26
N ILE A 116 19.73 13.19 6.52
CA ILE A 116 18.45 13.69 7.03
C ILE A 116 18.62 14.30 8.42
N THR A 117 19.37 13.64 9.30
CA THR A 117 19.52 14.04 10.70
C THR A 117 20.68 15.01 10.96
N GLU A 118 21.61 15.18 10.00
CA GLU A 118 22.71 16.13 10.13
C GLU A 118 22.21 17.60 10.14
N LYS A 119 22.72 18.39 11.10
CA LYS A 119 22.43 19.82 11.22
C LYS A 119 22.90 20.58 9.99
N GLY A 120 22.08 21.50 9.47
CA GLY A 120 22.45 22.34 8.33
C GLY A 120 22.21 21.70 6.94
N ASN A 121 21.62 20.50 6.88
CA ASN A 121 21.23 19.83 5.64
C ASN A 121 19.73 19.96 5.31
N GLU A 122 19.00 20.84 5.98
CA GLU A 122 17.53 20.94 5.90
C GLU A 122 17.03 21.10 4.45
N GLU A 123 17.74 21.88 3.62
CA GLU A 123 17.41 22.06 2.20
C GLU A 123 17.53 20.76 1.40
N LYS A 124 18.63 20.00 1.60
CA LYS A 124 18.85 18.71 0.92
C LYS A 124 17.82 17.68 1.38
N THR A 125 17.53 17.65 2.68
CA THR A 125 16.50 16.80 3.28
C THR A 125 15.11 17.12 2.70
N ALA A 126 14.76 18.41 2.61
CA ALA A 126 13.49 18.82 2.02
C ALA A 126 13.39 18.44 0.54
N LYS A 127 14.49 18.56 -0.22
CA LYS A 127 14.52 18.13 -1.62
C LYS A 127 14.32 16.62 -1.76
N LEU A 128 15.02 15.83 -0.94
CA LEU A 128 14.90 14.37 -0.90
C LEU A 128 13.45 13.92 -0.64
N PHE A 129 12.77 14.55 0.32
CA PHE A 129 11.35 14.26 0.59
C PHE A 129 10.43 14.72 -0.54
N ARG A 130 10.64 15.92 -1.10
CA ARG A 130 9.78 16.47 -2.15
C ARG A 130 9.72 15.61 -3.40
N GLU A 131 10.86 15.06 -3.84
CA GLU A 131 10.92 14.22 -5.04
C GLU A 131 10.03 12.97 -4.90
N ASN A 132 10.07 12.31 -3.75
CA ASN A 132 9.25 11.14 -3.46
C ASN A 132 7.77 11.48 -3.23
N ILE A 133 7.48 12.63 -2.59
CA ILE A 133 6.11 13.15 -2.44
C ILE A 133 5.49 13.46 -3.81
N SER A 134 6.27 14.00 -4.76
CA SER A 134 5.78 14.27 -6.12
C SER A 134 5.31 13.00 -6.80
N LYS A 135 6.15 11.96 -6.84
CA LYS A 135 5.81 10.67 -7.42
C LYS A 135 4.59 10.02 -6.73
N PHE A 136 4.51 10.11 -5.42
CA PHE A 136 3.35 9.64 -4.65
C PHE A 136 2.06 10.36 -5.05
N THR A 137 2.12 11.68 -5.20
CA THR A 137 0.96 12.53 -5.58
C THR A 137 0.51 12.26 -7.02
N GLU A 138 1.45 12.04 -7.94
CA GLU A 138 1.16 11.66 -9.32
C GLU A 138 0.40 10.33 -9.39
N LEU A 139 0.82 9.34 -8.58
CA LEU A 139 0.16 8.04 -8.49
C LEU A 139 -1.22 8.13 -7.83
N ASP A 140 -1.37 8.90 -6.74
CA ASP A 140 -2.67 9.18 -6.10
C ASP A 140 -3.67 9.78 -7.10
N GLN A 141 -3.24 10.78 -7.88
CA GLN A 141 -4.10 11.38 -8.90
C GLN A 141 -4.49 10.38 -9.99
N LEU A 142 -3.53 9.58 -10.49
CA LEU A 142 -3.81 8.55 -11.48
C LEU A 142 -4.79 7.50 -10.94
N ILE A 143 -4.66 7.10 -9.68
CA ILE A 143 -5.58 6.16 -9.02
C ILE A 143 -6.99 6.74 -8.99
N LYS A 144 -7.15 8.00 -8.59
CA LYS A 144 -8.47 8.68 -8.58
C LYS A 144 -9.10 8.69 -9.97
N ASP A 145 -8.33 8.99 -11.01
CA ASP A 145 -8.80 8.99 -12.39
C ASP A 145 -9.21 7.59 -12.86
N LEU A 146 -8.44 6.55 -12.48
CA LEU A 146 -8.75 5.16 -12.76
C LEU A 146 -9.98 4.66 -11.99
N GLN A 147 -10.22 5.13 -10.77
CA GLN A 147 -11.43 4.83 -10.00
C GLN A 147 -12.69 5.38 -10.67
N VAL A 148 -12.61 6.58 -11.27
CA VAL A 148 -13.70 7.16 -12.07
C VAL A 148 -14.00 6.29 -13.29
N GLN A 149 -12.96 5.89 -14.04
CA GLN A 149 -13.13 5.02 -15.20
C GLN A 149 -13.71 3.66 -14.79
N TYR A 150 -13.16 3.03 -13.75
CA TYR A 150 -13.65 1.76 -13.22
C TYR A 150 -15.14 1.83 -12.87
N ALA A 151 -15.58 2.88 -12.15
CA ALA A 151 -16.98 3.06 -11.79
C ALA A 151 -17.87 3.20 -13.02
N TYR A 152 -17.45 3.99 -14.02
CA TYR A 152 -18.18 4.17 -15.27
C TYR A 152 -18.35 2.85 -16.04
N TYR A 153 -17.26 2.10 -16.28
CA TYR A 153 -17.30 0.89 -17.10
C TYR A 153 -17.98 -0.31 -16.42
N ASN A 154 -18.02 -0.34 -15.08
CA ASN A 154 -18.61 -1.44 -14.33
C ASN A 154 -20.02 -1.13 -13.80
N ASN A 155 -20.63 -0.01 -14.21
CA ASN A 155 -21.89 0.50 -13.62
C ASN A 155 -21.84 0.56 -12.08
N GLY A 156 -20.65 0.84 -11.55
CA GLY A 156 -20.37 0.89 -10.12
C GLY A 156 -20.64 2.28 -9.55
N LYS A 157 -20.69 2.37 -8.21
CA LYS A 157 -20.70 3.66 -7.52
C LYS A 157 -19.27 4.19 -7.40
N LEU A 158 -19.07 5.47 -7.71
CA LEU A 158 -17.85 6.19 -7.31
C LEU A 158 -17.80 6.22 -5.77
N ARG A 159 -16.64 5.90 -5.20
CA ARG A 159 -16.43 5.76 -3.75
C ARG A 159 -15.29 6.65 -3.30
#